data_AF-A0A534WNE6-F1
#
_entry.id   AF-A0A534WNE6-F1
#
_cell.length_a   1.000
_cell.length_b   1.000
_cell.length_c   1.000
_cell.angle_alpha   90.00
_cell.angle_beta   90.00
_cell.angle_gamma   90.00
#
_symmetry.space_group_name_H-M   'P 1'
#
loop_
_entity.id
_entity.type
_entity.pdbx_description
1 polymer ?
#
loop_
_entity_poly.entity_id
_entity_poly.type
_entity_poly.pdbx_seq_one_letter_code
_entity_poly.pdbx_strand_id
1 'polypeptide(L)' 'MRYFEDFAEGQVYDLGELRVSEPEIVEFARKYDPQAFHVDPKAAQRSIFGGLIASGWHTGSMYMGLLVRGLLQQSATL' A
#
# COMPACT_ATOMS: atom_id res chain seq x y z
N MET A 1 -9.11 24.14 2.63
CA MET A 1 -9.35 22.99 3.51
C MET A 1 -10.69 22.39 3.10
N ARG A 2 -10.75 21.09 2.82
CA ARG A 2 -11.97 20.38 2.41
C ARG A 2 -12.77 19.95 3.65
N TYR A 3 -14.06 20.16 3.62
CA TYR A 3 -15.00 19.69 4.62
C TYR A 3 -15.81 18.52 4.07
N PHE A 4 -16.68 17.93 4.91
CA PHE A 4 -17.48 16.78 4.51
C PHE A 4 -18.40 17.13 3.32
N GLU A 5 -18.93 18.34 3.31
CA GLU A 5 -19.85 18.88 2.30
C GLU A 5 -19.20 19.07 0.92
N ASP A 6 -17.86 19.05 0.85
CA ASP A 6 -17.12 19.15 -0.42
C ASP A 6 -17.00 17.79 -1.14
N PHE A 7 -17.44 16.70 -0.50
CA PHE A 7 -17.47 15.36 -1.08
C PHE A 7 -18.85 15.03 -1.65
N ALA A 8 -18.88 14.40 -2.82
CA ALA A 8 -20.08 13.95 -3.50
C ALA A 8 -19.97 12.45 -3.86
N GLU A 9 -21.12 11.77 -3.86
CA GLU A 9 -21.19 10.38 -4.28
C GLU A 9 -20.67 10.19 -5.72
N GLY A 10 -19.88 9.14 -5.92
CA GLY A 10 -19.27 8.83 -7.21
C GLY A 10 -18.04 9.66 -7.57
N GLN A 11 -17.58 10.58 -6.71
CA GLN A 11 -16.29 11.25 -6.94
C GLN A 11 -15.12 10.25 -6.93
N VAL A 12 -14.20 10.47 -7.86
CA VAL A 12 -12.95 9.73 -7.98
C VAL A 12 -11.80 10.71 -7.81
N TYR A 13 -10.85 10.36 -6.94
CA TYR A 13 -9.63 11.12 -6.74
C TYR A 13 -8.44 10.30 -7.22
N ASP A 14 -7.61 10.91 -8.06
CA ASP A 14 -6.30 10.39 -8.37
C ASP A 14 -5.36 10.72 -7.19
N LEU A 15 -4.84 9.68 -6.54
CA LEU A 15 -3.92 9.81 -5.40
C LEU A 15 -2.45 9.76 -5.82
N GLY A 16 -2.18 9.62 -7.12
CA GLY A 16 -0.88 9.40 -7.71
C GLY A 16 -0.41 7.95 -7.59
N GLU A 17 0.86 7.76 -7.91
CA GLU A 17 1.52 6.46 -7.95
C GLU A 17 2.74 6.43 -7.05
N LEU A 18 3.13 5.23 -6.62
CA LEU A 18 4.41 5.01 -5.97
C LEU A 18 5.07 3.76 -6.54
N ARG A 19 6.39 3.79 -6.62
CA ARG A 19 7.21 2.65 -7.03
C ARG A 19 7.73 1.95 -5.78
N VAL A 20 7.57 0.63 -5.73
CA VAL A 20 8.09 -0.22 -4.65
C VAL A 20 9.11 -1.17 -5.24
N SER A 21 10.25 -1.29 -4.57
CA SER A 21 11.28 -2.26 -4.91
C SER A 21 11.09 -3.57 -4.14
N GLU A 22 11.64 -4.66 -4.70
CA GLU A 22 11.69 -5.96 -4.01
C GLU A 22 12.36 -5.89 -2.63
N PRO A 23 13.50 -5.19 -2.43
CA PRO A 23 14.09 -5.02 -1.11
C PRO A 23 13.14 -4.40 -0.07
N GLU A 24 12.38 -3.36 -0.45
CA GLU A 24 11.40 -2.73 0.44
C GLU A 24 10.27 -3.69 0.82
N ILE A 25 9.80 -4.50 -0.13
CA ILE A 25 8.81 -5.55 0.13
C ILE A 25 9.35 -6.54 1.17
N VAL A 26 10.57 -7.03 0.96
CA VAL A 26 11.20 -8.01 1.85
C VAL A 26 11.50 -7.41 3.22
N GLU A 27 11.95 -6.16 3.29
CA GLU A 27 12.25 -5.46 4.54
C GLU A 27 10.99 -5.33 5.41
N PHE A 28 9.88 -4.84 4.83
CA PHE A 28 8.61 -4.75 5.53
C PHE A 28 8.14 -6.12 6.02
N ALA A 29 8.17 -7.12 5.12
CA ALA A 29 7.69 -8.46 5.41
C ALA A 29 8.50 -9.12 6.53
N ARG A 30 9.83 -9.00 6.53
CA ARG A 30 10.68 -9.54 7.60
C ARG A 30 10.32 -8.98 8.97
N LYS A 31 9.84 -7.75 9.03
CA LYS A 31 9.50 -7.09 10.28
C LYS A 31 8.08 -7.39 10.75
N TYR A 32 7.12 -7.45 9.83
CA TYR A 32 5.70 -7.42 10.19
C TYR A 32 4.87 -8.61 9.66
N ASP A 33 5.29 -9.27 8.58
CA ASP A 33 4.54 -10.36 7.94
C ASP A 33 5.48 -11.36 7.25
N PRO A 34 6.23 -12.18 8.02
CA PRO A 34 7.34 -12.98 7.50
C PRO A 34 6.89 -14.31 6.87
N GLN A 35 5.79 -14.30 6.13
CA GLN A 35 5.35 -15.47 5.35
C GLN A 35 6.33 -15.72 4.19
N ALA A 36 6.57 -16.98 3.86
CA ALA A 36 7.62 -17.38 2.92
C ALA A 36 7.55 -16.67 1.56
N PHE A 37 6.33 -16.45 1.04
CA PHE A 37 6.11 -15.77 -0.25
C PHE A 37 6.26 -14.24 -0.22
N HIS A 38 6.59 -13.67 0.95
CA HIS A 38 6.93 -12.25 1.11
C HIS A 38 8.43 -12.00 1.36
N VAL A 39 9.20 -13.03 1.73
CA VAL A 39 10.60 -12.86 2.18
C VAL A 39 11.64 -13.68 1.43
N ASP A 40 11.23 -14.71 0.70
CA ASP A 40 12.12 -15.60 -0.07
C ASP A 40 11.57 -15.83 -1.48
N PRO A 41 12.18 -15.24 -2.52
CA PRO A 41 11.76 -15.42 -3.91
C PRO A 41 11.72 -16.88 -4.36
N LYS A 42 12.62 -17.74 -3.87
CA LYS A 42 12.66 -19.17 -4.25
C LYS A 42 11.55 -19.95 -3.59
N ALA A 43 11.21 -19.64 -2.35
CA ALA A 43 10.05 -20.24 -1.68
C ALA A 43 8.74 -19.74 -2.31
N ALA A 44 8.68 -18.46 -2.66
CA ALA A 44 7.53 -17.83 -3.29
C ALA A 44 7.17 -18.47 -4.65
N GLN A 45 8.16 -18.88 -5.45
CA GLN A 45 7.93 -19.62 -6.70
C GLN A 45 7.16 -20.93 -6.52
N ARG A 46 7.23 -21.56 -5.34
CA ARG A 46 6.50 -22.80 -5.03
C ARG A 46 5.11 -22.55 -4.46
N SER A 47 4.76 -21.28 -4.20
CA SER A 47 3.44 -20.90 -3.73
C SER A 47 2.46 -20.74 -4.90
N ILE A 48 1.17 -20.60 -4.58
CA ILE A 48 0.12 -20.30 -5.57
C ILE A 48 0.35 -18.99 -6.34
N PHE A 49 1.18 -18.10 -5.81
CA PHE A 49 1.47 -16.80 -6.42
C PHE A 49 2.56 -16.88 -7.51
N GLY A 50 3.32 -17.97 -7.57
CA GLY A 50 4.37 -18.18 -8.59
C GLY A 50 5.58 -17.25 -8.49
N GLY A 51 5.65 -16.39 -7.47
CA GLY A 51 6.72 -15.41 -7.28
C GLY A 51 6.51 -14.60 -6.00
N LEU A 52 7.48 -13.74 -5.70
CA LEU A 52 7.43 -12.87 -4.54
C LEU A 52 6.29 -11.86 -4.68
N ILE A 53 5.51 -11.67 -3.62
CA ILE A 53 4.44 -10.66 -3.58
C ILE A 53 4.61 -9.77 -2.34
N ALA A 54 4.12 -8.54 -2.42
CA ALA A 54 4.04 -7.67 -1.25
C ALA A 54 3.00 -8.18 -0.24
N SER A 55 3.24 -7.94 1.05
CA SER A 55 2.22 -8.15 2.09
C SER A 55 1.01 -7.26 1.84
N GLY A 56 -0.19 -7.76 2.13
CA GLY A 56 -1.42 -6.95 2.12
C GLY A 56 -1.35 -5.78 3.10
N TRP A 57 -0.67 -5.96 4.25
CA TRP A 57 -0.44 -4.89 5.22
C TRP A 57 0.51 -3.81 4.69
N HIS A 58 1.55 -4.22 3.95
CA HIS A 58 2.44 -3.28 3.28
C HIS A 58 1.67 -2.45 2.25
N THR A 59 0.87 -3.13 1.43
CA THR A 59 0.05 -2.51 0.38
C THR A 59 -0.96 -1.52 0.97
N GLY A 60 -1.67 -1.90 2.04
CA GLY A 60 -2.60 -1.03 2.75
C GLY A 60 -1.90 0.20 3.36
N SER A 61 -0.72 0.02 3.95
CA SER A 61 0.07 1.11 4.52
C SER A 61 0.51 2.12 3.45
N MET A 62 0.94 1.63 2.28
CA MET A 62 1.30 2.46 1.14
C MET A 62 0.11 3.24 0.59
N TYR A 63 -1.06 2.58 0.43
CA TYR A 63 -2.30 3.24 0.06
C TYR A 63 -2.67 4.35 1.05
N MET A 64 -2.62 4.09 2.36
CA MET A 64 -2.91 5.11 3.36
C MET A 64 -1.97 6.31 3.24
N GLY A 65 -0.70 6.09 2.91
CA GLY A 65 0.25 7.16 2.62
C GLY A 65 -0.16 8.01 1.42
N LEU A 66 -0.58 7.39 0.31
CA LEU A 66 -1.10 8.09 -0.87
C LEU A 66 -2.39 8.85 -0.55
N LEU A 67 -3.33 8.21 0.15
CA LEU A 67 -4.60 8.82 0.55
C LEU A 67 -4.39 10.07 1.41
N VAL A 68 -3.50 10.00 2.39
CA VAL A 68 -3.19 11.15 3.25
C VAL A 68 -2.58 12.29 2.44
N ARG A 69 -1.52 12.04 1.68
CA ARG A 69 -0.82 13.10 0.92
C ARG A 69 -1.66 13.66 -0.23
N GLY A 70 -2.41 12.80 -0.92
CA GLY A 70 -3.17 13.13 -2.13
C GLY A 70 -4.53 13.76 -1.84
N LEU A 71 -5.15 13.45 -0.69
CA LEU A 71 -6.51 13.89 -0.40
C LEU A 71 -6.67 14.48 1.01
N LEU A 72 -6.32 13.71 2.04
CA LEU A 72 -6.75 14.04 3.41
C LEU A 72 -5.93 15.16 4.06
N GLN A 73 -4.67 15.37 3.69
CA GLN A 73 -3.81 16.44 4.25
C GLN A 73 -4.37 17.85 4.00
N GLN A 74 -5.30 18.00 3.06
CA GLN A 74 -5.98 19.26 2.79
C GLN A 74 -7.42 19.27 3.31
N SER A 75 -7.83 18.28 4.10
CA SER A 75 -9.16 18.18 4.71
C SER A 75 -9.17 18.77 6.13
N ALA A 76 -10.35 19.10 6.66
CA ALA A 76 -10.48 19.64 8.00
C ALA A 76 -10.13 18.65 9.13
N THR A 77 -9.98 17.37 8.80
CA THR A 77 -9.68 16.30 9.76
C THR A 77 -8.19 16.12 10.01
N LEU A 78 -7.31 16.65 9.15
CA LEU A 78 -5.85 16.50 9.25
C LEU A 78 -5.10 17.83 9.08
#